data_AF-A0A7Y0PD05-F1
#
_entry.id   AF-A0A7Y0PD05-F1
#
_cell.length_a   1.000
_cell.length_b   1.000
_cell.length_c   1.000
_cell.angle_alpha   90.00
_cell.angle_beta   90.00
_cell.angle_gamma   90.00
#
_symmetry.space_group_name_H-M   'P 1'
#
loop_
_entity.id
_entity.type
_entity.pdbx_description
1 polymer ?
#
loop_
_entity_poly.entity_id
_entity_poly.type
_entity_poly.pdbx_seq_one_letter_code
_entity_poly.pdbx_strand_id
1 'polypeptide(L)'
;MTWIVLALLLLVALGACTVVVRVLRARDFGGGSGGSGSTLVRCLRCRGSGWLGGEPERTLNFTQGGFENRHTPATQCPACGGTGSVTR
;
A
#
# COMPACT_ATOMS: atom_id res chain seq x y z
N MET A 1 23.58 49.02 -0.63
CA MET A 1 23.77 47.87 -1.56
C MET A 1 24.15 46.59 -0.83
N THR A 2 25.12 46.62 0.10
CA THR A 2 25.51 45.46 0.94
C THR A 2 24.37 44.86 1.79
N TRP A 3 23.48 45.71 2.32
CA TRP A 3 22.33 45.28 3.11
C TRP A 3 21.29 44.47 2.32
N ILE A 4 21.16 44.74 1.01
CA ILE A 4 20.25 43.99 0.12
C ILE A 4 20.78 42.57 -0.12
N VAL A 5 22.10 42.44 -0.29
CA VAL A 5 22.77 41.15 -0.47
C VAL A 5 22.64 40.30 0.80
N LEU A 6 22.82 40.91 1.98
CA LEU A 6 22.61 40.24 3.26
C LEU A 6 21.16 39.76 3.43
N ALA A 7 20.18 40.59 3.09
CA ALA A 7 18.77 40.21 3.16
C ALA A 7 18.43 39.04 2.21
N LEU A 8 18.97 39.04 0.99
CA LEU A 8 18.82 37.96 0.02
C LEU A 8 19.43 36.64 0.52
N LEU A 9 20.65 36.70 1.08
CA LEU A 9 21.30 35.51 1.65
C LEU A 9 20.51 34.93 2.83
N LEU A 10 19.92 35.80 3.66
CA LEU A 10 19.11 35.38 4.81
C LEU A 10 17.81 34.70 4.37
N LEU A 11 17.16 35.21 3.31
CA LEU A 11 15.98 34.57 2.72
C LEU A 11 16.29 33.20 2.10
N VAL A 12 17.43 33.07 1.40
CA VAL A 12 17.87 31.79 0.82
C VAL A 12 18.18 30.77 1.93
N ALA A 13 18.86 31.19 3.00
CA ALA A 13 19.15 30.32 4.14
C ALA A 13 17.87 29.82 4.84
N LEU A 14 16.91 30.72 5.09
CA LEU A 14 15.60 30.35 5.66
C LEU A 14 14.84 29.39 4.74
N GLY A 15 14.83 29.62 3.44
CA GLY A 15 14.24 28.72 2.45
C GLY A 15 14.86 27.33 2.50
N ALA A 16 16.19 27.22 2.47
CA ALA A 16 16.90 25.95 2.56
C ALA A 16 16.60 25.18 3.85
N CYS A 17 16.55 25.87 5.00
CA CYS A 17 16.19 25.25 6.28
C CYS A 17 14.78 24.64 6.26
N THR A 18 13.79 25.33 5.66
CA THR A 18 12.42 24.79 5.58
C THR A 18 12.32 23.54 4.70
N VAL A 19 13.06 23.50 3.58
CA VAL A 19 13.10 22.34 2.69
C VAL A 19 13.75 21.15 3.39
N VAL A 20 14.89 21.35 4.06
CA VAL A 20 15.58 20.29 4.81
C VAL A 20 14.70 19.74 5.93
N VAL A 21 14.04 20.60 6.71
CA VAL A 21 13.12 20.15 7.78
C VAL A 21 11.93 19.37 7.21
N ARG A 22 11.36 19.78 6.06
CA ARG A 22 10.28 19.03 5.42
C ARG A 22 10.75 17.69 4.87
N VAL A 23 11.94 17.62 4.28
CA VAL A 23 12.52 16.36 3.79
C VAL A 23 12.86 15.42 4.94
N LEU A 24 13.41 15.95 6.04
CA LEU A 24 13.68 15.16 7.25
C LEU A 24 12.38 14.66 7.88
N ARG A 25 11.37 15.52 8.06
CA ARG A 25 10.04 15.08 8.52
C ARG A 25 9.41 14.09 7.55
N ALA A 26 9.52 14.28 6.24
CA ALA A 26 9.01 13.33 5.26
C ALA A 26 9.77 12.00 5.30
N ARG A 27 11.04 11.98 5.73
CA ARG A 27 11.78 10.74 6.01
C ARG A 27 11.37 10.08 7.31
N ASP A 28 11.09 10.84 8.37
CA ASP A 28 10.58 10.29 9.62
C ASP A 28 9.15 9.75 9.46
N PHE A 29 8.30 10.43 8.68
CA PHE A 29 6.95 9.94 8.33
C PHE A 29 6.97 8.89 7.21
N GLY A 30 7.94 8.92 6.30
CA GLY A 30 8.17 7.90 5.27
C GLY A 30 8.87 6.64 5.79
N GLY A 31 9.47 6.72 6.99
CA GLY A 31 9.96 5.61 7.80
C GLY A 31 8.90 5.05 8.74
N GLY A 32 7.62 5.42 8.54
CA GLY A 32 6.45 4.86 9.20
C GLY A 32 6.19 3.40 8.78
N SER A 33 7.12 2.51 9.11
CA SER A 33 6.83 1.09 9.32
C SER A 33 7.21 0.71 10.75
N GLY A 34 6.68 1.49 11.71
CA GLY A 34 6.43 1.04 13.08
C GLY A 34 5.29 0.00 13.13
N GLY A 35 5.27 -0.94 12.18
CA GLY A 35 4.41 -2.11 12.22
C GLY A 35 5.12 -3.16 13.04
N SER A 36 4.58 -3.43 14.24
CA SER A 36 4.90 -4.58 15.07
C SER A 36 5.29 -5.78 14.19
N GLY A 37 6.48 -6.32 14.38
CA GLY A 37 7.12 -7.31 13.52
C GLY A 37 6.47 -8.69 13.52
N SER A 38 5.16 -8.80 13.32
CA SER A 38 4.56 -10.04 12.85
C SER A 38 4.90 -10.15 11.37
N THR A 39 5.82 -11.04 11.04
CA THR A 39 6.05 -11.38 9.62
C THR A 39 4.76 -11.95 9.08
N LEU A 40 4.09 -11.22 8.18
CA LEU A 40 2.92 -11.72 7.45
C LEU A 40 3.38 -12.83 6.52
N VAL A 41 3.09 -14.08 6.90
CA VAL A 41 3.42 -15.25 6.10
C VAL A 41 2.23 -15.61 5.22
N ARG A 42 2.50 -15.96 3.97
CA ARG A 42 1.47 -16.41 3.03
C ARG A 42 0.78 -17.66 3.59
N CYS A 43 -0.55 -17.64 3.69
CA CYS A 43 -1.31 -18.79 4.14
C CYS A 43 -1.13 -19.94 3.14
N LEU A 44 -0.54 -21.05 3.60
CA LEU A 44 -0.22 -22.19 2.74
C LEU A 44 -1.47 -22.89 2.20
N ARG A 45 -2.57 -22.85 2.96
CA ARG A 45 -3.82 -23.54 2.61
C ARG A 45 -4.54 -22.92 1.40
N CYS A 46 -4.60 -21.59 1.35
CA CYS A 46 -5.15 -20.86 0.21
C CYS A 46 -4.06 -20.30 -0.72
N ARG A 47 -2.78 -20.60 -0.48
CA ARG A 47 -1.65 -20.03 -1.21
C ARG A 47 -1.79 -18.52 -1.38
N GLY A 48 -2.13 -17.78 -0.33
CA GLY A 48 -2.21 -16.32 -0.40
C GLY A 48 -3.47 -15.69 -1.01
N SER A 49 -4.39 -16.45 -1.63
CA SER A 49 -5.60 -15.84 -2.21
C SER A 49 -6.64 -15.43 -1.17
N GLY A 50 -6.65 -16.08 -0.01
CA GLY A 50 -7.75 -15.95 0.96
C GLY A 50 -8.91 -16.91 0.70
N TRP A 51 -8.92 -17.59 -0.44
CA TRP A 51 -10.03 -18.45 -0.87
C TRP A 51 -9.57 -19.85 -1.24
N LEU A 52 -10.38 -20.85 -0.89
CA LEU A 52 -10.23 -22.23 -1.32
C LEU A 52 -10.89 -22.37 -2.69
N GLY A 53 -10.13 -22.84 -3.68
CA GLY A 53 -10.58 -22.96 -5.07
C GLY A 53 -10.16 -21.80 -5.98
N GLY A 54 -9.49 -20.77 -5.44
CA GLY A 54 -9.06 -19.58 -6.20
C GLY A 54 -9.90 -18.35 -5.90
N GLU A 55 -9.49 -17.21 -6.45
CA GLU A 55 -10.25 -15.95 -6.36
C GLU A 55 -11.61 -16.13 -7.05
N PRO A 56 -12.71 -15.59 -6.52
CA PRO A 56 -13.98 -15.59 -7.23
C PRO A 56 -13.84 -14.86 -8.56
N GLU A 57 -13.78 -15.61 -9.64
CA GLU A 57 -13.75 -15.05 -10.98
C GLU A 57 -15.12 -14.50 -11.34
N ARG A 58 -15.14 -13.25 -11.80
CA ARG A 58 -16.29 -12.63 -12.45
C ARG A 58 -15.90 -12.32 -13.89
N THR A 59 -15.97 -13.33 -14.75
CA THR A 59 -15.75 -13.14 -16.17
C THR A 59 -16.95 -12.42 -16.77
N LEU A 60 -16.76 -11.20 -17.28
CA LEU A 60 -17.73 -10.51 -18.12
C LEU A 60 -17.52 -10.95 -19.57
N ASN A 61 -17.77 -12.23 -19.86
CA ASN A 61 -17.73 -12.70 -21.24
C ASN A 61 -18.97 -12.20 -21.96
N PHE A 62 -18.76 -11.36 -22.98
CA PHE A 62 -19.81 -10.97 -23.92
C PHE A 62 -20.05 -12.14 -24.86
N THR A 63 -21.01 -12.99 -24.51
CA THR A 63 -21.59 -13.90 -25.48
C THR A 63 -22.52 -13.06 -26.36
N GLN A 64 -22.69 -13.40 -27.63
CA GLN A 64 -23.50 -12.60 -28.57
C GLN A 64 -24.97 -12.40 -28.13
N GLY A 65 -25.43 -13.04 -27.03
CA GLY A 65 -26.72 -12.84 -26.38
C GLY A 65 -26.68 -12.08 -25.03
N GLY A 66 -25.52 -11.62 -24.55
CA GLY A 66 -25.37 -10.85 -23.31
C GLY A 66 -24.12 -11.17 -22.48
N PHE A 67 -23.96 -10.46 -21.35
CA PHE A 67 -22.90 -10.72 -20.37
C PHE A 67 -23.27 -11.94 -19.52
N GLU A 68 -22.51 -13.02 -19.64
CA GLU A 68 -22.66 -14.18 -18.76
C GLU A 68 -22.01 -13.87 -17.40
N ASN A 69 -22.81 -13.76 -16.33
CA ASN A 69 -22.29 -13.59 -14.98
C ASN A 69 -22.02 -14.97 -14.35
N ARG A 70 -20.92 -15.63 -14.76
CA ARG A 70 -20.49 -16.89 -14.14
C ARG A 70 -19.88 -16.59 -12.77
N HIS A 71 -20.48 -17.14 -11.72
CA HIS A 71 -19.97 -17.06 -10.36
C HIS A 71 -19.39 -18.41 -9.97
N THR A 72 -18.05 -18.52 -9.91
CA THR A 72 -17.40 -19.71 -9.36
C THR A 72 -17.41 -19.59 -7.84
N PRO A 73 -18.08 -20.49 -7.10
CA PRO A 73 -18.20 -20.36 -5.65
C PRO A 73 -16.82 -20.55 -5.00
N ALA A 74 -16.23 -19.44 -4.56
CA ALA A 74 -14.99 -19.44 -3.80
C ALA A 74 -15.34 -19.60 -2.31
N THR A 75 -14.86 -20.66 -1.67
CA THR A 75 -15.08 -20.84 -0.23
C THR A 75 -14.01 -20.06 0.52
N GLN A 76 -14.40 -19.16 1.43
CA GLN A 76 -13.44 -18.40 2.21
C GLN A 76 -12.52 -19.36 2.98
N CYS A 77 -11.20 -19.10 2.97
CA CYS A 77 -10.25 -19.95 3.66
C CYS A 77 -10.35 -19.72 5.18
N PRO A 78 -10.74 -20.73 5.98
CA PRO A 78 -10.91 -20.56 7.43
C PRO A 78 -9.57 -20.39 8.15
N ALA A 79 -8.46 -20.85 7.55
CA ALA A 79 -7.13 -20.79 8.16
C ALA A 79 -6.56 -19.35 8.22
N CYS A 80 -7.01 -18.46 7.35
CA CYS A 80 -6.60 -17.05 7.34
C CYS A 80 -7.80 -16.08 7.38
N GLY A 81 -9.02 -16.58 7.57
CA GLY A 81 -10.22 -15.72 7.59
C GLY A 81 -10.42 -14.91 6.30
N GLY A 82 -9.95 -15.40 5.15
CA GLY A 82 -10.04 -14.68 3.89
C GLY A 82 -8.94 -13.66 3.59
N THR A 83 -7.96 -13.45 4.49
CA THR A 83 -6.92 -12.42 4.29
C THR A 83 -5.75 -12.88 3.40
N GLY A 84 -5.67 -14.19 3.12
CA GLY A 84 -4.54 -14.79 2.40
C GLY A 84 -3.23 -14.88 3.20
N SER A 85 -3.18 -14.31 4.40
CA SER A 85 -1.96 -14.22 5.21
C SER A 85 -2.21 -14.60 6.66
N VAL A 86 -1.18 -15.08 7.34
CA VAL A 86 -1.19 -15.37 8.77
C VAL A 86 -0.04 -14.63 9.42
N THR A 87 -0.29 -14.03 10.58
CA THR A 87 0.74 -13.44 11.43
C THR A 87 1.46 -14.56 12.16
N ARG A 88 2.78 -14.62 12.03
CA ARG A 88 3.62 -15.54 12.82
C ARG A 88 3.98 -14.91 14.16
#